data_AF-A0A9Q9VMK5-F1
#
_entry.id   AF-A0A9Q9VMK5-F1
#
_cell.length_a   1.000
_cell.length_b   1.000
_cell.length_c   1.000
_cell.angle_alpha   90.00
_cell.angle_beta   90.00
_cell.angle_gamma   90.00
#
_symmetry.space_group_name_H-M   'P 1'
#
loop_
_entity.id
_entity.type
_entity.pdbx_description
1 polymer ?
#
loop_
_entity_poly.entity_id
_entity_poly.type
_entity_poly.pdbx_seq_one_letter_code
_entity_poly.pdbx_strand_id
1 'polypeptide(L)'
;MASSGRPLADLLRDVADQLERTSGGSSNSSPQPPDRPNVNVTPTVTPRHPVDAEVSRLFGPYACGGRRLTMRRSTAAPVQLHSYTHLFCCLDDKNVELVPNRCVKQRLAAAGLGEKRLTFQGIQTNPEEFREFLLAAYPKLRQGGGFELLKISGTTRSRELVLIPCPSDGYHVRYLKEPQTQIGHATIFIRPLQRNLNLDPNAAVSWLGQSRNV
;
A
#
# COMPACT_ATOMS: atom_id res chain seq x y z
N MET A 1 72.53 24.30 13.14
CA MET A 1 71.44 25.29 13.05
C MET A 1 70.18 24.64 13.59
N ALA A 2 69.70 25.09 14.75
CA ALA A 2 68.62 24.44 15.49
C ALA A 2 67.25 24.77 14.88
N SER A 3 66.43 23.76 14.59
CA SER A 3 65.02 23.92 14.24
C SER A 3 64.19 23.69 15.50
N SER A 4 63.73 24.76 16.14
CA SER A 4 62.82 24.71 17.27
C SER A 4 61.39 24.49 16.77
N GLY A 5 60.93 23.25 16.76
CA GLY A 5 59.52 22.94 16.53
C GLY A 5 58.67 23.45 17.70
N ARG A 6 57.64 24.26 17.40
CA ARG A 6 56.67 24.69 18.42
C ARG A 6 55.93 23.47 18.97
N PRO A 7 55.76 23.33 20.29
CA PRO A 7 55.00 22.23 20.86
C PRO A 7 53.53 22.34 20.40
N LEU A 8 52.93 21.19 20.08
CA LEU A 8 51.54 21.09 19.59
C LEU A 8 50.54 21.85 20.49
N ALA A 9 50.81 21.93 21.79
CA ALA A 9 49.99 22.64 22.76
C ALA A 9 49.87 24.15 22.46
N ASP A 10 50.93 24.80 22.00
CA ASP A 10 50.90 26.23 21.64
C ASP A 10 50.10 26.45 20.35
N LEU A 11 50.19 25.51 19.43
CA LEU A 11 49.46 25.54 18.16
C LEU A 11 47.95 25.38 18.37
N LEU A 12 47.56 24.49 19.29
CA LEU A 12 46.15 24.32 19.68
C LEU A 12 45.60 25.55 20.42
N ARG A 13 46.44 26.24 21.20
CA ARG A 13 46.05 27.44 21.93
C ARG A 13 45.84 28.64 21.01
N ASP A 14 46.71 28.80 20.02
CA ASP A 14 46.58 29.83 18.97
C ASP A 14 45.30 29.65 18.14
N VAL A 15 44.94 28.40 17.83
CA VAL A 15 43.67 28.07 17.15
C VAL A 15 42.45 28.37 18.02
N ALA A 16 42.52 28.14 19.33
CA ALA A 16 41.44 28.48 20.26
C ALA A 16 41.23 29.99 20.38
N ASP A 17 42.33 30.77 20.51
CA ASP A 17 42.29 32.23 20.54
C ASP A 17 41.76 32.84 19.24
N GLN A 18 42.03 32.22 18.09
CA GLN A 18 41.44 32.64 16.80
C GLN A 18 39.93 32.42 16.77
N LEU A 19 39.42 31.32 17.36
CA LEU A 19 38.00 31.05 17.37
C LEU A 19 37.24 32.07 18.23
N GLU A 20 37.77 32.45 19.40
CA GLU A 20 37.17 33.48 20.26
C GLU A 20 37.18 34.87 19.60
N ARG A 21 38.23 35.22 18.84
CA ARG A 21 38.31 36.49 18.10
C ARG A 21 37.32 36.59 16.94
N THR A 22 36.92 35.46 16.34
CA THR A 22 35.92 35.45 15.25
C THR A 22 34.48 35.41 15.74
N SER A 23 34.25 35.07 17.02
CA SER A 23 32.91 34.98 17.62
C SER A 23 32.58 36.15 18.56
N GLY A 24 33.56 36.97 18.93
CA GLY A 24 33.39 38.23 19.69
C GLY A 24 33.06 39.44 18.81
N GLY A 25 31.90 39.43 18.15
CA GLY A 25 31.52 40.48 17.21
C GLY A 25 30.02 40.75 17.11
N SER A 26 29.28 40.70 18.22
CA SER A 26 28.01 41.43 18.38
C SER A 26 27.64 41.50 19.85
N SER A 27 27.73 42.72 20.38
CA SER A 27 27.33 43.14 21.71
C SER A 27 25.91 42.70 22.05
N ASN A 28 25.80 42.10 23.24
CA ASN A 28 24.56 41.81 23.94
C ASN A 28 23.83 43.13 24.29
N SER A 29 22.60 43.30 23.82
CA SER A 29 21.60 44.08 24.53
C SER A 29 20.25 43.37 24.40
N SER A 30 19.77 42.81 25.51
CA SER A 30 18.36 42.42 25.67
C SER A 30 17.45 43.60 25.32
N PRO A 31 16.24 43.36 24.78
CA PRO A 31 15.09 43.29 25.68
C PRO A 31 14.01 42.26 25.29
N GLN A 32 13.08 42.07 26.22
CA GLN A 32 11.78 41.38 26.17
C GLN A 32 11.01 41.47 24.83
N PRO A 33 10.04 40.57 24.58
CA PRO A 33 9.16 40.65 23.42
C PRO A 33 8.19 41.81 23.58
N PRO A 34 7.85 42.49 22.47
CA PRO A 34 6.43 42.58 22.18
C PRO A 34 6.11 42.42 20.69
N ASP A 35 4.96 41.81 20.49
CA ASP A 35 3.97 42.03 19.43
C ASP A 35 4.40 42.18 17.97
N ARG A 36 3.83 41.27 17.17
CA ARG A 36 3.81 41.27 15.70
C ARG A 36 3.29 42.60 15.15
N PRO A 37 3.74 43.03 13.96
CA PRO A 37 2.97 42.65 12.77
C PRO A 37 3.80 42.26 11.54
N ASN A 38 3.22 41.29 10.84
CA ASN A 38 3.33 40.92 9.43
C ASN A 38 4.30 41.72 8.52
N VAL A 39 5.33 41.04 8.02
CA VAL A 39 5.95 41.35 6.72
C VAL A 39 6.42 40.06 6.06
N ASN A 40 5.94 39.82 4.84
CA ASN A 40 6.41 38.78 3.93
C ASN A 40 7.94 38.87 3.78
N VAL A 41 8.67 37.96 4.41
CA VAL A 41 10.09 37.73 4.12
C VAL A 41 10.19 36.45 3.32
N THR A 42 10.35 36.60 2.01
CA THR A 42 10.87 35.59 1.09
C THR A 42 12.12 34.96 1.73
N PRO A 43 12.26 33.63 1.83
CA PRO A 43 13.45 33.06 2.43
C PRO A 43 14.62 33.29 1.47
N THR A 44 15.51 34.22 1.83
CA THR A 44 16.84 34.36 1.25
C THR A 44 17.54 33.00 1.38
N VAL A 45 17.76 32.34 0.25
CA VAL A 45 18.52 31.09 0.16
C VAL A 45 19.96 31.41 0.49
N THR A 46 20.34 31.24 1.76
CA THR A 46 21.75 31.10 2.13
C THR A 46 22.26 29.79 1.52
N PRO A 47 23.42 29.79 0.83
CA PRO A 47 24.02 28.58 0.32
C PRO A 47 24.39 27.70 1.52
N ARG A 48 23.63 26.62 1.73
CA ARG A 48 23.83 25.72 2.86
C ARG A 48 25.26 25.18 2.82
N HIS A 49 26.00 25.36 3.92
CA HIS A 49 27.30 24.73 4.07
C HIS A 49 27.08 23.20 4.03
N PRO A 50 27.94 22.41 3.35
CA PRO A 50 27.72 20.96 3.20
C PRO A 50 27.54 20.25 4.54
N VAL A 51 28.17 20.78 5.59
CA VAL A 51 28.07 20.26 6.96
C VAL A 51 26.66 20.44 7.54
N ASP A 52 25.96 21.54 7.26
CA ASP A 52 24.59 21.76 7.78
C ASP A 52 23.60 20.74 7.21
N ALA A 53 23.82 20.31 5.96
CA ALA A 53 23.03 19.27 5.32
C ALA A 53 23.28 17.90 5.95
N GLU A 54 24.52 17.63 6.39
CA GLU A 54 24.91 16.40 7.07
C GLU A 54 24.38 16.34 8.50
N VAL A 55 24.48 17.44 9.25
CA VAL A 55 23.94 17.55 10.62
C VAL A 55 22.43 17.35 10.61
N SER A 56 21.72 17.96 9.66
CA SER A 56 20.27 17.77 9.50
C SER A 56 19.89 16.33 9.13
N ARG A 57 20.76 15.62 8.39
CA ARG A 57 20.58 14.21 8.03
C ARG A 57 20.81 13.26 9.21
N LEU A 58 21.77 13.58 10.06
CA LEU A 58 22.18 12.74 11.19
C LEU A 58 21.34 12.97 12.46
N PHE A 59 20.96 14.23 12.72
CA PHE A 59 20.31 14.65 13.96
C PHE A 59 18.87 15.16 13.77
N GLY A 60 18.27 14.90 12.61
CA GLY A 60 16.83 15.11 12.44
C GLY A 60 16.01 14.24 13.41
N PRO A 61 14.81 14.68 13.81
CA PRO A 61 13.95 13.87 14.68
C PRO A 61 13.73 12.50 14.04
N TYR A 62 13.81 11.44 14.85
CA TYR A 62 13.77 10.03 14.42
C TYR A 62 12.45 9.67 13.71
N ALA A 63 12.30 10.11 12.46
CA ALA A 63 11.36 9.56 11.51
C ALA A 63 12.06 8.41 10.80
N CYS A 64 12.05 7.26 11.47
CA CYS A 64 12.54 6.00 10.91
C CYS A 64 11.84 5.72 9.57
N GLY A 65 12.62 5.60 8.48
CA GLY A 65 12.17 4.95 7.24
C GLY A 65 12.39 5.76 5.98
N GLY A 66 13.56 5.63 5.37
CA GLY A 66 13.92 6.32 4.14
C GLY A 66 13.09 5.94 2.90
N ARG A 67 12.84 6.94 2.06
CA ARG A 67 13.01 6.90 0.60
C ARG A 67 12.93 8.33 0.05
N ARG A 68 13.94 8.74 -0.73
CA ARG A 68 13.91 9.97 -1.53
C ARG A 68 12.69 9.90 -2.46
N LEU A 69 11.73 10.81 -2.27
CA LEU A 69 10.65 11.08 -3.22
C LEU A 69 10.97 12.40 -3.93
N THR A 70 11.62 12.31 -5.08
CA THR A 70 11.47 13.33 -6.13
C THR A 70 10.11 13.09 -6.80
N MET A 71 9.04 13.66 -6.23
CA MET A 71 7.91 14.23 -6.97
C MET A 71 6.98 14.92 -5.97
N ARG A 72 6.73 16.20 -6.20
CA ARG A 72 5.76 17.03 -5.48
C ARG A 72 4.42 16.30 -5.44
N ARG A 73 3.96 15.86 -4.26
CA ARG A 73 2.55 15.52 -4.03
C ARG A 73 1.88 16.71 -3.37
N SER A 74 0.79 17.12 -3.99
CA SER A 74 -0.18 18.12 -3.56
C SER A 74 -0.53 18.02 -2.08
N THR A 75 -0.73 19.17 -1.45
CA THR A 75 -1.20 19.35 -0.06
C THR A 75 -2.70 19.06 0.09
N ALA A 76 -3.19 17.97 -0.52
CA ALA A 76 -4.50 17.43 -0.21
C ALA A 76 -4.28 16.27 0.77
N ALA A 77 -4.84 16.37 1.98
CA ALA A 77 -4.90 15.24 2.90
C ALA A 77 -5.44 14.02 2.13
N PRO A 78 -4.86 12.82 2.26
CA PRO A 78 -5.37 11.65 1.58
C PRO A 78 -6.78 11.41 2.10
N VAL A 79 -7.79 11.73 1.29
CA VAL A 79 -9.15 11.23 1.48
C VAL A 79 -8.98 9.72 1.58
N GLN A 80 -9.25 9.13 2.75
CA GLN A 80 -9.12 7.69 2.93
C GLN A 80 -10.19 7.02 2.06
N LEU A 81 -9.82 6.76 0.81
CA LEU A 81 -10.56 5.89 -0.08
C LEU A 81 -10.45 4.49 0.52
N HIS A 82 -11.49 4.11 1.26
CA HIS A 82 -11.60 2.78 1.81
C HIS A 82 -11.83 1.82 0.65
N SER A 83 -10.74 1.26 0.13
CA SER A 83 -10.79 0.19 -0.85
C SER A 83 -10.89 -1.15 -0.15
N TYR A 84 -11.40 -2.15 -0.87
CA TYR A 84 -11.33 -3.54 -0.47
C TYR A 84 -10.74 -4.32 -1.62
N THR A 85 -9.47 -4.70 -1.46
CA THR A 85 -8.79 -5.56 -2.42
C THR A 85 -8.72 -6.97 -1.85
N HIS A 86 -9.22 -7.94 -2.60
CA HIS A 86 -9.21 -9.33 -2.18
C HIS A 86 -8.96 -10.29 -3.34
N LEU A 87 -8.44 -11.47 -3.03
CA LEU A 87 -8.30 -12.56 -3.99
C LEU A 87 -9.59 -13.38 -4.01
N PHE A 88 -10.15 -13.55 -5.20
CA PHE A 88 -11.29 -14.40 -5.47
C PHE A 88 -10.87 -15.53 -6.39
N CYS A 89 -11.37 -16.75 -6.19
CA CYS A 89 -11.12 -17.89 -7.06
C CYS A 89 -12.45 -18.48 -7.53
N CYS A 90 -12.77 -18.35 -8.82
CA CYS A 90 -13.98 -18.97 -9.36
C CYS A 90 -13.75 -20.45 -9.67
N LEU A 91 -14.63 -21.30 -9.15
CA LEU A 91 -14.69 -22.74 -9.35
C LEU A 91 -15.66 -23.06 -10.50
N ASP A 92 -15.47 -24.22 -11.11
CA ASP A 92 -16.29 -24.76 -12.21
C ASP A 92 -17.43 -25.63 -11.72
N ASP A 93 -17.15 -26.48 -10.73
CA ASP A 93 -18.12 -27.43 -10.18
C ASP A 93 -18.94 -26.86 -9.01
N LYS A 94 -20.21 -27.25 -8.93
CA LYS A 94 -21.14 -26.81 -7.86
C LYS A 94 -20.93 -27.49 -6.50
N ASN A 95 -20.38 -28.71 -6.49
CA ASN A 95 -20.22 -29.53 -5.29
C ASN A 95 -18.78 -29.50 -4.73
N VAL A 96 -18.01 -28.47 -5.06
CA VAL A 96 -16.61 -28.39 -4.60
C VAL A 96 -16.57 -27.93 -3.15
N GLU A 97 -16.03 -28.80 -2.30
CA GLU A 97 -15.78 -28.56 -0.88
C GLU A 97 -14.29 -28.56 -0.55
N LEU A 98 -13.43 -28.77 -1.55
CA LEU A 98 -11.98 -28.83 -1.37
C LEU A 98 -11.28 -27.78 -2.24
N VAL A 99 -10.21 -27.21 -1.70
CA VAL A 99 -9.34 -26.27 -2.44
C VAL A 99 -8.77 -26.98 -3.67
N PRO A 100 -8.96 -26.43 -4.88
CA PRO A 100 -8.47 -27.05 -6.10
C PRO A 100 -6.95 -27.16 -6.11
N ASN A 101 -6.45 -28.29 -6.60
CA ASN A 101 -5.02 -28.52 -6.73
C ASN A 101 -4.42 -27.62 -7.82
N ARG A 102 -3.09 -27.45 -7.83
CA ARG A 102 -2.37 -26.55 -8.75
C ARG A 102 -2.74 -26.76 -10.23
N CYS A 103 -2.82 -28.02 -10.67
CA CYS A 103 -3.19 -28.38 -12.05
C CYS A 103 -4.63 -27.95 -12.39
N VAL A 104 -5.58 -28.11 -11.44
CA VAL A 104 -6.97 -27.68 -11.63
C VAL A 104 -7.04 -26.16 -11.67
N LYS A 105 -6.33 -25.46 -10.78
CA LYS A 105 -6.23 -23.99 -10.80
C LYS A 105 -5.71 -23.45 -12.13
N GLN A 106 -4.71 -24.11 -12.74
CA GLN A 106 -4.20 -23.73 -14.05
C GLN A 106 -5.24 -23.91 -15.17
N ARG A 107 -6.01 -25.01 -15.14
CA ARG A 107 -7.12 -25.22 -16.08
C ARG A 107 -8.21 -24.17 -15.93
N LEU A 108 -8.59 -23.85 -14.69
CA LEU A 108 -9.55 -22.79 -14.41
C LEU A 108 -9.06 -21.46 -14.96
N ALA A 109 -7.80 -21.11 -14.69
CA ALA A 109 -7.17 -19.89 -15.23
C ALA A 109 -7.21 -19.82 -16.76
N ALA A 110 -6.90 -20.94 -17.44
CA ALA A 110 -6.99 -21.03 -18.90
C ALA A 110 -8.43 -20.84 -19.43
N ALA A 111 -9.43 -21.29 -18.66
CA ALA A 111 -10.84 -21.10 -18.97
C ALA A 111 -11.36 -19.67 -18.69
N GLY A 112 -10.52 -18.77 -18.16
CA GLY A 112 -10.96 -17.45 -17.65
C GLY A 112 -11.74 -17.53 -16.34
N LEU A 113 -11.68 -18.68 -15.67
CA LEU A 113 -12.12 -18.94 -14.29
C LEU A 113 -10.87 -18.94 -13.38
N GLY A 114 -11.00 -19.25 -12.09
CA GLY A 114 -9.85 -19.30 -11.17
C GLY A 114 -9.53 -17.98 -10.48
N GLU A 115 -8.27 -17.79 -10.08
CA GLU A 115 -7.84 -16.73 -9.18
C GLU A 115 -7.74 -15.35 -9.86
N LYS A 116 -8.46 -14.36 -9.35
CA LYS A 116 -8.42 -12.96 -9.78
C LYS A 116 -8.43 -12.04 -8.57
N ARG A 117 -7.58 -11.00 -8.62
CA ARG A 117 -7.55 -9.96 -7.60
C ARG A 117 -8.55 -8.87 -7.94
N LEU A 118 -9.55 -8.69 -7.10
CA LEU A 118 -10.64 -7.72 -7.26
C LEU A 118 -10.46 -6.59 -6.26
N THR A 119 -10.63 -5.34 -6.71
CA THR A 119 -10.53 -4.15 -5.88
C THR A 119 -11.82 -3.35 -5.98
N PHE A 120 -12.57 -3.34 -4.88
CA PHE A 120 -13.76 -2.52 -4.71
C PHE A 120 -13.35 -1.16 -4.14
N GLN A 121 -13.88 -0.08 -4.68
CA GLN A 121 -13.62 1.29 -4.21
C GLN A 121 -14.85 1.76 -3.44
N GLY A 122 -14.77 1.92 -2.11
CA GLY A 122 -15.87 2.40 -1.28
C GLY A 122 -16.16 1.56 -0.03
N ILE A 123 -16.85 2.18 0.93
CA ILE A 123 -17.29 1.55 2.20
C ILE A 123 -18.67 0.88 2.03
N GLN A 124 -19.49 1.40 1.12
CA GLN A 124 -20.85 0.92 0.86
C GLN A 124 -20.95 0.58 -0.61
N THR A 125 -20.80 -0.70 -0.92
CA THR A 125 -21.07 -1.24 -2.25
C THR A 125 -22.36 -2.01 -2.10
N ASN A 126 -23.41 -1.55 -2.77
CA ASN A 126 -24.72 -2.19 -2.74
C ASN A 126 -24.56 -3.69 -3.10
N PRO A 127 -25.38 -4.59 -2.55
CA PRO A 127 -25.28 -6.02 -2.83
C PRO A 127 -25.41 -6.32 -4.34
N GLU A 128 -26.22 -5.52 -5.04
CA GLU A 128 -26.36 -5.60 -6.49
C GLU A 128 -25.07 -5.19 -7.22
N GLU A 129 -24.45 -4.07 -6.83
CA GLU A 129 -23.17 -3.62 -7.41
C GLU A 129 -22.05 -4.65 -7.16
N PHE A 130 -22.01 -5.23 -5.95
CA PHE A 130 -21.06 -6.29 -5.63
C PHE A 130 -21.24 -7.50 -6.56
N ARG A 131 -22.50 -7.94 -6.74
CA ARG A 131 -22.85 -9.03 -7.65
C ARG A 131 -22.47 -8.70 -9.09
N GLU A 132 -22.82 -7.51 -9.57
CA GLU A 132 -22.52 -7.07 -10.94
C GLU A 132 -21.01 -6.98 -11.20
N PHE A 133 -20.24 -6.46 -10.24
CA PHE A 133 -18.80 -6.42 -10.32
C PHE A 133 -18.19 -7.82 -10.41
N LEU A 134 -18.70 -8.77 -9.63
CA LEU A 134 -18.27 -10.17 -9.68
C LEU A 134 -18.60 -10.81 -11.04
N LEU A 135 -19.81 -10.56 -11.56
CA LEU A 135 -20.25 -11.07 -12.86
C LEU A 135 -19.50 -10.42 -14.04
N ALA A 136 -19.09 -9.15 -13.90
CA ALA A 136 -18.22 -8.48 -14.87
C ALA A 136 -16.81 -9.06 -14.84
N ALA A 137 -16.31 -9.40 -13.64
CA ALA A 137 -15.02 -10.06 -13.50
C ALA A 137 -15.00 -11.50 -14.02
N TYR A 138 -16.10 -12.23 -13.86
CA TYR A 138 -16.28 -13.63 -14.26
C TYR A 138 -17.58 -13.79 -15.08
N PRO A 139 -17.56 -13.49 -16.39
CA PRO A 139 -18.78 -13.51 -17.22
C PRO A 139 -19.47 -14.87 -17.28
N LYS A 140 -18.69 -15.96 -17.14
CA LYS A 140 -19.20 -17.34 -17.12
C LYS A 140 -20.11 -17.63 -15.93
N LEU A 141 -19.96 -16.94 -14.80
CA LEU A 141 -20.84 -17.11 -13.64
C LEU A 141 -22.31 -16.79 -13.96
N ARG A 142 -22.59 -15.96 -14.97
CA ARG A 142 -23.97 -15.67 -15.40
C ARG A 142 -24.72 -16.92 -15.85
N GLN A 143 -24.02 -17.92 -16.39
CA GLN A 143 -24.61 -19.18 -16.84
C GLN A 143 -24.89 -20.16 -15.69
N GLY A 144 -24.27 -19.93 -14.52
CA GLY A 144 -24.41 -20.77 -13.33
C GLY A 144 -25.68 -20.48 -12.50
N GLY A 145 -26.48 -19.47 -12.90
CA GLY A 145 -27.77 -19.13 -12.30
C GLY A 145 -27.73 -18.54 -10.88
N GLY A 146 -26.54 -18.51 -10.28
CA GLY A 146 -26.26 -17.99 -8.95
C GLY A 146 -24.86 -18.42 -8.51
N PHE A 147 -24.39 -17.83 -7.42
CA PHE A 147 -23.10 -18.21 -6.84
C PHE A 147 -23.13 -18.13 -5.32
N GLU A 148 -22.24 -18.91 -4.71
CA GLU A 148 -21.99 -18.89 -3.29
C GLU A 148 -20.52 -18.58 -3.04
N LEU A 149 -20.25 -17.96 -1.89
CA LEU A 149 -18.89 -17.67 -1.45
C LEU A 149 -18.46 -18.70 -0.41
N LEU A 150 -17.24 -19.19 -0.54
CA LEU A 150 -16.63 -20.12 0.40
C LEU A 150 -15.31 -19.55 0.89
N LYS A 151 -14.95 -19.95 2.11
CA LYS A 151 -13.65 -19.70 2.72
C LYS A 151 -13.01 -21.02 3.10
N ILE A 152 -11.71 -21.00 3.33
CA ILE A 152 -11.01 -22.15 3.90
C ILE A 152 -11.42 -22.29 5.37
N SER A 153 -11.76 -23.52 5.78
CA SER A 153 -12.05 -23.87 7.17
C SER A 153 -10.77 -24.08 7.96
N GLY A 154 -10.68 -23.48 9.15
CA GLY A 154 -9.56 -23.67 10.07
C GLY A 154 -8.30 -22.91 9.69
N THR A 155 -7.15 -23.60 9.66
CA THR A 155 -5.82 -22.97 9.47
C THR A 155 -5.41 -22.91 8.00
N THR A 156 -4.37 -22.13 7.68
CA THR A 156 -3.83 -21.94 6.32
C THR A 156 -3.42 -23.23 5.60
N ARG A 157 -3.20 -24.35 6.33
CA ARG A 157 -2.86 -25.65 5.73
C ARG A 157 -4.08 -26.50 5.37
N SER A 158 -5.27 -26.12 5.84
CA SER A 158 -6.51 -26.81 5.51
C SER A 158 -6.86 -26.60 4.04
N ARG A 159 -7.49 -27.62 3.46
CA ARG A 159 -8.03 -27.58 2.11
C ARG A 159 -9.55 -27.65 2.10
N GLU A 160 -10.19 -27.72 3.26
CA GLU A 160 -11.64 -27.79 3.34
C GLU A 160 -12.24 -26.40 3.14
N LEU A 161 -13.27 -26.31 2.31
CA LEU A 161 -14.01 -25.10 2.00
C LEU A 161 -15.34 -25.13 2.75
N VAL A 162 -15.61 -24.06 3.49
CA VAL A 162 -16.87 -23.84 4.19
C VAL A 162 -17.57 -22.63 3.61
N LEU A 163 -18.88 -22.75 3.47
CA LEU A 163 -19.77 -21.71 3.01
C LEU A 163 -19.65 -20.47 3.92
N ILE A 164 -19.47 -19.31 3.32
CA ILE A 164 -19.67 -18.04 3.99
C ILE A 164 -21.19 -17.81 4.01
N PRO A 165 -21.83 -17.63 5.17
CA PRO A 165 -23.27 -17.41 5.23
C PRO A 165 -23.67 -16.19 4.41
N CYS A 166 -24.78 -16.30 3.67
CA CYS A 166 -25.35 -15.14 3.00
C CYS A 166 -26.12 -14.31 4.04
N PRO A 167 -25.80 -13.03 4.25
CA PRO A 167 -26.61 -12.16 5.10
C PRO A 167 -27.98 -11.90 4.45
N SER A 168 -28.98 -11.47 5.25
CA SER A 168 -30.34 -11.18 4.76
C SER A 168 -30.37 -10.18 3.60
N ASP A 169 -29.45 -9.23 3.63
CA ASP A 169 -29.38 -8.12 2.68
C ASP A 169 -28.45 -8.44 1.48
N GLY A 170 -27.86 -9.65 1.45
CA GLY A 170 -26.92 -10.09 0.43
C GLY A 170 -25.46 -9.65 0.66
N TYR A 171 -24.54 -10.25 -0.10
CA TYR A 171 -23.10 -10.01 0.06
C TYR A 171 -22.73 -8.58 -0.30
N HIS A 172 -22.05 -7.92 0.63
CA HIS A 172 -21.50 -6.59 0.45
C HIS A 172 -20.12 -6.50 1.12
N VAL A 173 -19.33 -5.51 0.74
CA VAL A 173 -17.92 -5.39 1.14
C VAL A 173 -17.73 -5.26 2.65
N ARG A 174 -18.64 -4.54 3.35
CA ARG A 174 -18.59 -4.39 4.81
C ARG A 174 -18.72 -5.75 5.51
N TYR A 175 -19.70 -6.56 5.13
CA TYR A 175 -19.87 -7.91 5.65
C TYR A 175 -18.62 -8.78 5.47
N LEU A 176 -18.00 -8.77 4.27
CA LEU A 176 -16.76 -9.53 4.02
C LEU A 176 -15.55 -9.04 4.82
N LYS A 177 -15.57 -7.79 5.31
CA LYS A 177 -14.55 -7.23 6.19
C LYS A 177 -14.80 -7.55 7.67
N GLU A 178 -16.00 -7.96 8.04
CA GLU A 178 -16.33 -8.19 9.45
C GLU A 178 -15.52 -9.36 10.02
N PRO A 179 -14.97 -9.22 11.24
CA PRO A 179 -14.19 -10.28 11.88
C PRO A 179 -14.94 -11.61 12.02
N GLN A 180 -16.28 -11.56 12.08
CA GLN A 180 -17.16 -12.73 12.19
C GLN A 180 -17.02 -13.68 10.99
N THR A 181 -16.79 -13.14 9.79
CA THR A 181 -16.58 -13.96 8.59
C THR A 181 -15.23 -14.67 8.60
N GLN A 182 -14.25 -14.17 9.38
CA GLN A 182 -12.89 -14.71 9.50
C GLN A 182 -12.19 -14.92 8.16
N ILE A 183 -12.45 -14.05 7.17
CA ILE A 183 -11.81 -14.14 5.85
C ILE A 183 -10.37 -13.60 5.92
N GLY A 184 -10.18 -12.43 6.54
CA GLY A 184 -8.88 -11.79 6.69
C GLY A 184 -8.18 -11.55 5.35
N HIS A 185 -7.10 -12.29 5.10
CA HIS A 185 -6.33 -12.27 3.85
C HIS A 185 -6.45 -13.58 3.04
N ALA A 186 -7.35 -14.48 3.43
CA ALA A 186 -7.55 -15.76 2.74
C ALA A 186 -8.05 -15.55 1.30
N THR A 187 -8.06 -16.59 0.49
CA THR A 187 -8.75 -16.50 -0.83
C THR A 187 -10.22 -16.81 -0.63
N ILE A 188 -11.10 -15.99 -1.21
CA ILE A 188 -12.54 -16.29 -1.27
C ILE A 188 -12.79 -17.15 -2.50
N PHE A 189 -13.38 -18.32 -2.32
CA PHE A 189 -13.76 -19.20 -3.42
C PHE A 189 -15.19 -18.88 -3.82
N ILE A 190 -15.47 -18.88 -5.12
CA ILE A 190 -16.81 -18.67 -5.67
C ILE A 190 -17.20 -19.98 -6.36
N ARG A 191 -18.30 -20.60 -5.94
CA ARG A 191 -18.86 -21.77 -6.63
C ARG A 191 -20.20 -21.44 -7.27
N PRO A 192 -20.51 -21.98 -8.45
CA PRO A 192 -21.84 -21.83 -9.03
C PRO A 192 -22.88 -22.63 -8.22
N LEU A 193 -24.10 -22.11 -8.12
CA LEU A 193 -25.15 -22.75 -7.33
C LEU A 193 -25.95 -23.79 -8.14
N GLN A 194 -26.35 -23.46 -9.37
CA GLN A 194 -27.34 -24.25 -10.11
C GLN A 194 -26.68 -25.21 -11.13
N ARG A 195 -25.60 -24.78 -11.81
CA ARG A 195 -24.98 -25.53 -12.90
C ARG A 195 -23.47 -25.40 -12.93
N ASN A 196 -22.78 -26.49 -13.27
CA ASN A 196 -21.34 -26.48 -13.52
C ASN A 196 -20.99 -25.62 -14.74
N LEU A 197 -19.88 -24.91 -14.66
CA LEU A 197 -19.40 -24.03 -15.71
C LEU A 197 -18.50 -24.76 -16.69
N ASN A 198 -18.62 -24.43 -17.98
CA ASN A 198 -17.76 -25.01 -19.00
C ASN A 198 -16.33 -24.43 -18.91
N LEU A 199 -15.36 -25.34 -18.98
CA LEU A 199 -13.93 -25.04 -18.97
C LEU A 199 -13.39 -24.64 -20.34
N ASP A 200 -14.23 -24.53 -21.36
CA ASP A 200 -13.79 -24.14 -22.70
C ASP A 200 -13.04 -22.81 -22.63
N PRO A 201 -11.81 -22.73 -23.19
CA PRO A 201 -11.00 -21.53 -23.12
C PRO A 201 -11.81 -20.36 -23.68
N ASN A 202 -12.04 -19.35 -22.84
CA ASN A 202 -12.80 -18.19 -23.27
C ASN A 202 -11.95 -17.43 -24.31
N ALA A 203 -12.47 -17.22 -25.52
CA ALA A 203 -11.81 -16.44 -26.58
C ALA A 203 -11.49 -14.98 -26.18
N ALA A 204 -11.97 -14.54 -25.01
CA ALA A 204 -11.74 -13.22 -24.43
C ALA A 204 -10.30 -12.99 -23.89
N VAL A 205 -9.42 -13.99 -23.89
CA VAL A 205 -8.00 -13.83 -23.50
C VAL A 205 -7.11 -13.34 -24.65
N SER A 206 -7.70 -12.83 -25.75
CA SER A 206 -6.96 -12.25 -26.87
C SER A 206 -6.43 -10.82 -26.63
N TRP A 207 -6.68 -10.18 -25.48
CA TRP A 207 -6.36 -8.76 -25.25
C TRP A 207 -5.38 -8.41 -24.11
N LEU A 208 -4.63 -9.37 -23.56
CA LEU A 208 -3.51 -9.05 -22.66
C LEU A 208 -2.18 -9.66 -23.15
N GLY A 209 -1.88 -9.42 -24.42
CA GLY A 209 -0.67 -9.88 -25.10
C GLY A 209 -0.14 -8.92 -26.15
N GLN A 210 -0.33 -7.61 -26.00
CA GLN A 210 0.20 -6.61 -26.94
C GLN A 210 0.51 -5.26 -26.28
N SER A 211 1.43 -5.27 -25.31
CA SER A 211 2.28 -4.09 -25.02
C SER A 211 3.73 -4.43 -25.34
N ARG A 212 3.97 -4.44 -26.64
CA ARG A 212 5.14 -3.98 -27.42
C ARG A 212 6.47 -3.82 -26.67
N ASN A 213 7.46 -4.58 -27.15
CA ASN A 213 8.83 -4.12 -27.34
C ASN A 213 8.84 -2.77 -28.05
N VAL A 214 9.48 -1.76 -27.46
CA VAL A 214 10.50 -0.88 -28.09
C VAL A 214 11.50 -0.50 -27.00
#